data_AF-A0A6F8XX42-F1
#
_entry.id   AF-A0A6F8XX42-F1
#
_cell.length_a   1.000
_cell.length_b   1.000
_cell.length_c   1.000
_cell.angle_alpha   90.00
_cell.angle_beta   90.00
_cell.angle_gamma   90.00
#
_symmetry.space_group_name_H-M   'P 1'
#
loop_
_entity.id
_entity.type
_entity.pdbx_description
1 polymer ?
#
loop_
_entity_poly.entity_id
_entity_poly.type
_entity_poly.pdbx_seq_one_letter_code
_entity_poly.pdbx_strand_id
1 'polypeptide(L)'
;MTAPPSTRPGPAEVEAALVLLSRLGISPADLQQAAPTRPAPTFAAYVPVVSAAVSAGTRRVYSSYWNRIVEHWGERRLDEPTPSEVEQLTERVKANVVKRRNARGGRLAAEHLIAAMRCLYRHAIKDGLIGEGCNPAVKVAKPRRLPSTRRAVTDTRLAEINKVAATTGDDPGLDAIILRLHTETACRRGGALALRFETSIRTSVWCCCGRKARRCARSRCRRR
;
A
#
# COMPACT_ATOMS: atom_id res chain seq x y z
N MET A 1 -33.05 14.33 22.31
CA MET A 1 -32.18 14.06 23.47
C MET A 1 -30.84 14.72 23.21
N THR A 2 -30.68 15.94 23.72
CA THR A 2 -29.49 16.78 23.55
C THR A 2 -28.48 16.37 24.62
N ALA A 3 -27.27 15.96 24.25
CA ALA A 3 -26.21 15.64 25.20
C ALA A 3 -25.82 16.90 26.00
N PRO A 4 -25.66 16.82 27.34
CA PRO A 4 -25.26 17.99 28.13
C PRO A 4 -23.80 18.37 27.85
N PRO A 5 -23.41 19.65 28.03
CA PRO A 5 -22.04 20.09 27.87
C PRO A 5 -21.14 19.40 28.91
N SER A 6 -19.97 18.91 28.47
CA SER A 6 -18.94 18.32 29.33
C SER A 6 -18.37 19.38 30.27
N THR A 7 -19.02 19.58 31.41
CA THR A 7 -18.54 20.45 32.48
C THR A 7 -17.38 19.75 33.17
N ARG A 8 -16.23 20.43 33.31
CA ARG A 8 -15.12 19.87 34.10
C ARG A 8 -15.61 19.72 35.54
N PRO A 9 -15.45 18.55 36.17
CA PRO A 9 -15.90 18.34 37.53
C PRO A 9 -15.19 19.31 38.47
N GLY A 10 -15.94 19.87 39.42
CA GLY A 10 -15.40 20.74 40.46
C GLY A 10 -14.46 19.97 41.40
N PRO A 11 -13.58 20.66 42.15
CA PRO A 11 -12.61 20.00 43.06
C PRO A 11 -13.29 19.09 44.09
N ALA A 12 -14.46 19.49 44.60
CA ALA A 12 -15.25 18.69 45.54
C ALA A 12 -15.82 17.40 44.93
N GLU A 13 -16.18 17.43 43.64
CA GLU A 13 -16.68 16.25 42.92
C GLU A 13 -15.56 15.26 42.64
N VAL A 14 -14.36 15.77 42.30
CA VAL A 14 -13.16 14.94 42.11
C VAL A 14 -12.75 14.28 43.43
N GLU A 15 -12.77 15.03 44.54
CA GLU A 15 -12.45 14.49 45.87
C GLU A 15 -13.47 13.43 46.32
N ALA A 16 -14.77 13.68 46.12
CA ALA A 16 -15.81 12.69 46.40
C ALA A 16 -15.62 11.40 45.58
N ALA A 17 -15.26 11.52 44.29
CA ALA A 17 -14.96 10.38 43.44
C ALA A 17 -13.72 9.60 43.92
N LEU A 18 -12.65 10.30 44.33
CA LEU A 18 -11.44 9.66 44.87
C LEU A 18 -11.74 8.90 46.18
N VAL A 19 -12.52 9.48 47.09
CA VAL A 19 -12.95 8.81 48.33
C VAL A 19 -13.76 7.55 48.03
N LEU A 20 -14.65 7.61 47.04
CA LEU A 20 -15.46 6.46 46.63
C LEU A 20 -14.60 5.34 46.04
N LEU A 21 -13.64 5.68 45.19
CA LEU A 21 -12.68 4.73 44.61
C LEU A 21 -11.79 4.09 45.68
N SER A 22 -11.27 4.87 46.62
CA SER A 22 -10.50 4.35 47.76
C SER A 22 -11.32 3.38 48.63
N ARG A 23 -12.61 3.66 48.87
CA ARG A 23 -13.50 2.74 49.61
C ARG A 23 -13.75 1.43 48.87
N LEU A 24 -13.74 1.45 47.55
CA LEU A 24 -13.87 0.26 46.71
C LEU A 24 -12.54 -0.51 46.54
N GLY A 25 -11.43 0.03 47.07
CA GLY A 25 -10.09 -0.54 46.85
C GLY A 25 -9.59 -0.39 45.41
N ILE A 26 -10.20 0.50 44.63
CA ILE A 26 -9.88 0.74 43.22
C ILE A 26 -9.00 1.98 43.15
N SER A 27 -7.79 1.84 42.62
CA SER A 27 -6.94 2.99 42.34
C SER A 27 -7.37 3.68 41.04
N PRO A 28 -7.07 4.98 40.86
CA PRO A 28 -7.27 5.65 39.57
C PRO A 28 -6.54 4.97 38.41
N ALA A 29 -5.42 4.29 38.68
CA ALA A 29 -4.70 3.51 37.69
C ALA A 29 -5.49 2.26 37.25
N ASP A 30 -6.23 1.63 38.16
CA ASP A 30 -7.08 0.49 37.85
C ASP A 30 -8.24 0.88 36.94
N LEU A 31 -8.77 2.11 37.06
CA LEU A 31 -9.78 2.62 36.12
C LEU A 31 -9.24 2.81 34.71
N GLN A 32 -7.98 3.23 34.57
CA GLN A 32 -7.34 3.34 33.25
C GLN A 32 -7.11 1.95 32.63
N GLN A 33 -6.85 0.94 33.46
CA GLN A 33 -6.72 -0.45 33.02
C GLN A 33 -8.08 -1.13 32.75
N ALA A 34 -9.14 -0.71 33.46
CA ALA A 34 -10.49 -1.25 33.37
C ALA A 34 -11.41 -0.49 32.39
N ALA A 35 -10.94 0.61 31.79
CA ALA A 35 -11.68 1.32 30.76
C ALA A 35 -12.15 0.31 29.70
N PRO A 36 -13.46 0.24 29.39
CA PRO A 36 -13.98 -0.79 28.52
C PRO A 36 -13.29 -0.69 27.18
N THR A 37 -12.44 -1.67 26.87
CA THR A 37 -11.82 -1.81 25.56
C THR A 37 -12.96 -2.08 24.60
N ARG A 38 -13.42 -1.02 23.93
CA ARG A 38 -14.44 -1.18 22.89
C ARG A 38 -13.92 -2.26 21.95
N PRO A 39 -14.71 -3.32 21.73
CA PRO A 39 -14.19 -4.48 21.02
C PRO A 39 -13.68 -4.06 19.66
N ALA A 40 -12.43 -4.42 19.34
CA ALA A 40 -11.84 -4.07 18.06
C ALA A 40 -12.73 -4.62 16.93
N PRO A 41 -12.95 -3.85 15.85
CA PRO A 41 -13.79 -4.29 14.75
C PRO A 41 -13.17 -5.51 14.06
N THR A 42 -13.98 -6.22 13.29
CA THR A 42 -13.51 -7.34 12.48
C THR A 42 -12.75 -6.87 11.24
N PHE A 43 -11.95 -7.75 10.63
CA PHE A 43 -11.29 -7.44 9.37
C PHE A 43 -12.29 -7.08 8.26
N ALA A 44 -13.41 -7.80 8.18
CA ALA A 44 -14.45 -7.53 7.19
C ALA A 44 -15.06 -6.13 7.35
N ALA A 45 -15.26 -5.67 8.59
CA ALA A 45 -15.78 -4.34 8.87
C ALA A 45 -14.74 -3.24 8.59
N TYR A 46 -13.46 -3.48 8.90
CA TYR A 46 -12.45 -2.42 8.90
C TYR A 46 -11.70 -2.25 7.58
N VAL A 47 -11.50 -3.32 6.80
CA VAL A 47 -10.82 -3.25 5.50
C VAL A 47 -11.46 -2.25 4.53
N PRO A 48 -12.81 -2.16 4.40
CA PRO A 48 -13.44 -1.15 3.56
C PRO A 48 -13.11 0.29 3.98
N VAL A 49 -13.03 0.55 5.29
CA VAL A 49 -12.69 1.87 5.85
C VAL A 49 -11.27 2.26 5.44
N VAL A 50 -10.29 1.38 5.65
CA VAL A 50 -8.90 1.63 5.26
C VAL A 50 -8.76 1.73 3.74
N SER A 51 -9.48 0.91 3.00
CA SER A 51 -9.50 0.97 1.53
C SER A 51 -9.96 2.34 1.06
N ALA A 52 -11.03 2.89 1.64
CA ALA A 52 -11.53 4.23 1.35
C ALA A 52 -10.50 5.33 1.69
N ALA A 53 -9.78 5.20 2.80
CA ALA A 53 -8.84 6.20 3.31
C ALA A 53 -7.51 6.29 2.52
N VAL A 54 -7.03 5.19 1.92
CA VAL A 54 -5.73 5.20 1.22
C VAL A 54 -5.82 5.76 -0.21
N SER A 55 -4.67 6.19 -0.74
CA SER A 55 -4.56 6.63 -2.14
C SER A 55 -4.97 5.52 -3.13
N ALA A 56 -5.48 5.91 -4.30
CA ALA A 56 -5.84 4.97 -5.35
C ALA A 56 -4.68 4.03 -5.77
N GLY A 57 -3.44 4.53 -5.75
CA GLY A 57 -2.25 3.73 -6.04
C GLY A 57 -1.99 2.65 -4.98
N THR A 58 -2.13 3.00 -3.71
CA THR A 58 -2.01 2.06 -2.58
C THR A 58 -3.12 1.03 -2.62
N ARG A 59 -4.38 1.46 -2.81
CA ARG A 59 -5.56 0.60 -2.93
C ARG A 59 -5.33 -0.44 -4.02
N ARG A 60 -4.93 -0.02 -5.23
CA ARG A 60 -4.65 -0.92 -6.36
C ARG A 60 -3.64 -2.02 -6.04
N VAL A 61 -2.62 -1.72 -5.23
CA VAL A 61 -1.58 -2.69 -4.86
C VAL A 61 -2.03 -3.61 -3.73
N TYR A 62 -2.77 -3.09 -2.74
CA TYR A 62 -3.12 -3.84 -1.53
C TYR A 62 -4.47 -4.54 -1.57
N SER A 63 -5.41 -4.14 -2.42
CA SER A 63 -6.78 -4.72 -2.46
C SER A 63 -6.77 -6.24 -2.60
N SER A 64 -5.92 -6.81 -3.47
CA SER A 64 -5.86 -8.28 -3.61
C SER A 64 -5.39 -9.00 -2.34
N TYR A 65 -4.55 -8.34 -1.53
CA TYR A 65 -4.05 -8.91 -0.28
C TYR A 65 -5.05 -8.71 0.84
N TRP A 66 -5.71 -7.55 0.91
CA TRP A 66 -6.81 -7.31 1.84
C TRP A 66 -7.98 -8.26 1.61
N ASN A 67 -8.35 -8.54 0.35
CA ASN A 67 -9.39 -9.53 0.05
C ASN A 67 -9.03 -10.92 0.59
N ARG A 68 -7.76 -11.35 0.46
CA ARG A 68 -7.29 -12.63 1.03
C ARG A 68 -7.27 -12.64 2.55
N ILE A 69 -7.00 -11.49 3.18
CA ILE A 69 -7.08 -11.33 4.63
C ILE A 69 -8.54 -11.45 5.08
N VAL A 70 -9.48 -10.80 4.40
CA VAL A 70 -10.92 -10.89 4.71
C VAL A 70 -11.46 -12.30 4.45
N GLU A 71 -11.02 -12.96 3.38
CA GLU A 71 -11.38 -14.35 3.09
C GLU A 71 -10.95 -15.31 4.21
N HIS A 72 -9.78 -15.04 4.84
CA HIS A 72 -9.26 -15.91 5.88
C HIS A 72 -9.68 -15.52 7.30
N TRP A 73 -9.82 -14.23 7.59
CA TRP A 73 -10.02 -13.64 8.93
C TRP A 73 -11.17 -12.64 8.97
N GLY A 74 -12.12 -12.68 8.03
CA GLY A 74 -13.19 -11.69 7.89
C GLY A 74 -13.93 -11.39 9.19
N GLU A 75 -14.42 -12.41 9.87
CA GLU A 75 -15.14 -12.30 11.15
C GLU A 75 -14.22 -12.17 12.37
N ARG A 76 -12.91 -12.36 12.18
CA ARG A 76 -11.93 -12.27 13.25
C ARG A 76 -11.71 -10.81 13.63
N ARG A 77 -11.55 -10.52 14.92
CA ARG A 77 -11.25 -9.16 15.39
C ARG A 77 -9.79 -8.80 15.13
N LEU A 78 -9.51 -7.50 14.99
CA LEU A 78 -8.14 -7.04 14.69
C LEU A 78 -7.13 -7.31 15.83
N ASP A 79 -7.60 -7.45 17.07
CA ASP A 79 -6.79 -7.67 18.28
C ASP A 79 -6.43 -9.14 18.54
N GLU A 80 -7.06 -10.09 17.84
CA GLU A 80 -6.87 -11.52 18.04
C GLU A 80 -5.65 -12.15 17.32
N PRO A 81 -5.23 -11.72 16.11
CA PRO A 81 -4.14 -12.38 15.38
C PRO A 81 -2.79 -12.26 16.08
N THR A 82 -2.15 -13.42 16.26
CA THR A 82 -0.77 -13.50 16.75
C THR A 82 0.24 -13.30 15.60
N PRO A 83 1.49 -12.92 15.90
CA PRO A 83 2.54 -12.83 14.88
C PRO A 83 2.75 -14.15 14.12
N SER A 84 2.68 -15.29 14.81
CA SER A 84 2.84 -16.62 14.20
C SER A 84 1.74 -16.93 13.18
N GLU A 85 0.51 -16.51 13.43
CA GLU A 85 -0.59 -16.68 12.47
C GLU A 85 -0.44 -15.78 11.25
N VAL A 86 0.14 -14.58 11.42
CA VAL A 86 0.53 -13.71 10.30
C VAL A 86 1.63 -14.37 9.45
N GLU A 87 2.58 -15.07 10.05
CA GLU A 87 3.57 -15.87 9.32
C GLU A 87 2.93 -17.05 8.58
N GLN A 88 2.00 -17.77 9.22
CA GLN A 88 1.26 -18.86 8.59
C GLN A 88 0.46 -18.39 7.37
N LEU A 89 -0.27 -17.27 7.50
CA LEU A 89 -1.00 -16.68 6.37
C LEU A 89 -0.04 -16.26 5.24
N THR A 90 1.14 -15.74 5.60
CA THR A 90 2.18 -15.37 4.64
C THR A 90 2.69 -16.56 3.84
N GLU A 91 2.98 -17.68 4.51
CA GLU A 91 3.41 -18.92 3.83
C GLU A 91 2.29 -19.53 2.99
N ARG A 92 1.03 -19.50 3.45
CA ARG A 92 -0.14 -19.91 2.64
C ARG A 92 -0.27 -19.08 1.36
N VAL A 93 -0.17 -17.76 1.48
CA VAL A 93 -0.24 -16.84 0.32
C VAL A 93 0.91 -17.08 -0.65
N LYS A 94 2.11 -17.39 -0.14
CA LYS A 94 3.31 -17.69 -0.94
C LYS A 94 3.19 -19.03 -1.67
N ALA A 95 2.61 -20.05 -1.05
CA ALA A 95 2.37 -21.36 -1.65
C ALA A 95 1.34 -21.30 -2.79
N ASN A 96 0.32 -20.45 -2.67
CA ASN A 96 -0.76 -20.30 -3.64
C ASN A 96 -0.45 -19.32 -4.79
N VAL A 97 0.80 -18.88 -4.95
CA VAL A 97 1.20 -18.03 -6.08
C VAL A 97 1.27 -18.86 -7.36
N VAL A 98 0.67 -18.35 -8.44
CA VAL A 98 0.72 -18.95 -9.78
C VAL A 98 2.18 -19.23 -10.17
N LYS A 99 2.50 -20.52 -10.32
CA LYS A 99 3.81 -20.99 -10.77
C LYS A 99 3.96 -20.66 -12.26
N ARG A 100 4.85 -19.70 -12.56
CA ARG A 100 5.28 -19.35 -13.93
C ARG A 100 6.73 -19.77 -14.10
N ARG A 101 7.19 -19.92 -15.36
CA ARG A 101 8.61 -20.22 -15.66
C ARG A 101 9.61 -19.23 -15.03
N ASN A 102 9.17 -17.99 -14.79
CA ASN A 102 9.96 -16.93 -14.17
C ASN A 102 9.57 -16.67 -12.69
N ALA A 103 8.80 -17.57 -12.06
CA ALA A 103 8.36 -17.39 -10.68
C ALA A 103 9.56 -17.47 -9.71
N ARG A 104 9.55 -16.60 -8.70
CA ARG A 104 10.63 -16.48 -7.71
C ARG A 104 10.15 -16.80 -6.29
N GLY A 105 9.47 -17.95 -6.16
CA GLY A 105 9.05 -18.48 -4.86
C GLY A 105 8.14 -17.56 -4.05
N GLY A 106 7.29 -16.76 -4.71
CA GLY A 106 6.26 -15.95 -4.05
C GLY A 106 6.75 -14.85 -3.09
N ARG A 107 8.06 -14.56 -3.02
CA ARG A 107 8.63 -13.60 -2.05
C ARG A 107 7.99 -12.21 -2.11
N LEU A 108 7.68 -11.74 -3.32
CA LEU A 108 7.02 -10.44 -3.51
C LEU A 108 5.56 -10.45 -3.00
N ALA A 109 4.87 -11.59 -3.10
CA ALA A 109 3.51 -11.73 -2.57
C ALA A 109 3.52 -11.71 -1.04
N ALA A 110 4.45 -12.44 -0.42
CA ALA A 110 4.68 -12.39 1.02
C ALA A 110 5.05 -10.97 1.48
N GLU A 111 5.93 -10.31 0.72
CA GLU A 111 6.32 -8.92 0.97
C GLU A 111 5.11 -7.97 1.00
N HIS A 112 4.26 -8.05 -0.03
CA HIS A 112 3.09 -7.18 -0.15
C HIS A 112 1.99 -7.49 0.85
N LEU A 113 1.80 -8.76 1.23
CA LEU A 113 0.86 -9.14 2.28
C LEU A 113 1.25 -8.49 3.61
N ILE A 114 2.51 -8.64 4.03
CA ILE A 114 3.01 -8.03 5.28
C ILE A 114 2.91 -6.50 5.19
N ALA A 115 3.24 -5.90 4.05
CA ALA A 115 3.10 -4.46 3.86
C ALA A 115 1.64 -3.97 3.93
N ALA A 116 0.70 -4.73 3.38
CA ALA A 116 -0.73 -4.45 3.42
C ALA A 116 -1.28 -4.57 4.84
N MET A 117 -0.87 -5.60 5.59
CA MET A 117 -1.19 -5.78 7.02
C MET A 117 -0.63 -4.63 7.86
N ARG A 118 0.64 -4.29 7.71
CA ARG A 118 1.24 -3.13 8.39
C ARG A 118 0.54 -1.81 8.02
N CYS A 119 0.01 -1.70 6.80
CA CYS A 119 -0.80 -0.54 6.43
C CYS A 119 -2.13 -0.52 7.19
N LEU A 120 -2.83 -1.65 7.26
CA LEU A 120 -4.10 -1.79 7.97
C LEU A 120 -3.95 -1.44 9.45
N TYR A 121 -3.01 -2.09 10.15
CA TYR A 121 -2.79 -1.88 11.59
C TYR A 121 -2.32 -0.48 11.93
N ARG A 122 -1.55 0.20 11.06
CA ARG A 122 -1.20 1.61 11.27
C ARG A 122 -2.42 2.53 11.25
N HIS A 123 -3.40 2.25 10.41
CA HIS A 123 -4.66 3.00 10.45
C HIS A 123 -5.44 2.61 11.71
N ALA A 124 -5.49 1.33 12.08
CA ALA A 124 -6.20 0.89 13.29
C ALA A 124 -5.67 1.57 14.57
N ILE A 125 -4.35 1.71 14.68
CA ILE A 125 -3.70 2.47 15.76
C ILE A 125 -4.08 3.95 15.69
N LYS A 126 -4.01 4.56 14.51
CA LYS A 126 -4.36 5.98 14.32
C LYS A 126 -5.82 6.26 14.68
N ASP A 127 -6.71 5.31 14.42
CA ASP A 127 -8.13 5.40 14.71
C ASP A 127 -8.46 4.97 16.16
N GLY A 128 -7.44 4.65 16.98
CA GLY A 128 -7.60 4.27 18.38
C GLY A 128 -8.27 2.91 18.62
N LEU A 129 -8.33 2.06 17.59
CA LEU A 129 -8.96 0.74 17.67
C LEU A 129 -8.05 -0.32 18.31
N ILE A 130 -6.75 -0.08 18.29
CA ILE A 130 -5.70 -0.99 18.78
C ILE A 130 -4.58 -0.14 19.39
N GLY A 131 -3.96 -0.61 20.48
CA GLY A 131 -2.80 0.05 21.09
C GLY A 131 -1.56 0.04 20.21
N GLU A 132 -0.67 1.02 20.39
CA GLU A 132 0.53 1.21 19.54
C GLU A 132 1.46 -0.02 19.51
N GLY A 133 1.58 -0.75 20.63
CA GLY A 133 2.39 -1.98 20.75
C GLY A 133 1.71 -3.27 20.27
N CYS A 134 0.43 -3.20 19.92
CA CYS A 134 -0.41 -4.37 19.61
C CYS A 134 -0.46 -4.71 18.12
N ASN A 135 0.48 -4.21 17.31
CA ASN A 135 0.57 -4.55 15.89
C ASN A 135 1.37 -5.84 15.65
N PRO A 136 0.74 -6.99 15.38
CA PRO A 136 1.44 -8.25 15.17
C PRO A 136 2.28 -8.23 13.88
N ALA A 137 1.86 -7.48 12.85
CA ALA A 137 2.51 -7.46 11.55
C ALA A 137 3.87 -6.74 11.54
N VAL A 138 4.16 -5.91 12.54
CA VAL A 138 5.49 -5.29 12.72
C VAL A 138 6.50 -6.31 13.24
N LYS A 139 6.07 -7.25 14.08
CA LYS A 139 6.91 -8.31 14.66
C LYS A 139 7.33 -9.36 13.62
N VAL A 140 6.55 -9.53 12.57
CA VAL A 140 6.87 -10.46 11.47
C VAL A 140 7.92 -9.88 10.53
N ALA A 141 8.96 -10.67 10.26
CA ALA A 141 10.04 -10.30 9.36
C ALA A 141 9.58 -10.20 7.90
N LYS A 142 9.96 -9.12 7.22
CA LYS A 142 9.64 -8.90 5.81
C LYS A 142 10.68 -9.62 4.92
N PRO A 143 10.28 -10.46 3.94
CA PRO A 143 11.22 -11.13 3.05
C PRO A 143 12.10 -10.13 2.28
N ARG A 144 13.39 -10.42 2.16
CA ARG A 144 14.33 -9.61 1.36
C ARG A 144 14.03 -9.76 -0.13
N ARG A 145 13.99 -8.62 -0.83
CA ARG A 145 13.88 -8.58 -2.30
C ARG A 145 15.11 -9.21 -2.94
N LEU A 146 14.85 -10.09 -3.91
CA LEU A 146 15.89 -10.65 -4.77
C LEU A 146 16.37 -9.59 -5.76
N PRO A 147 17.65 -9.66 -6.18
CA PRO A 147 18.16 -8.82 -7.26
C PRO A 147 17.29 -8.93 -8.52
N SER A 148 17.06 -7.79 -9.17
CA SER A 148 16.38 -7.76 -10.47
C SER A 148 17.26 -8.45 -11.51
N THR A 149 16.69 -9.32 -12.34
CA THR A 149 17.39 -9.83 -13.55
C THR A 149 17.10 -8.98 -14.77
N ARG A 150 16.35 -7.87 -14.62
CA ARG A 150 16.18 -6.94 -15.72
C ARG A 150 17.54 -6.33 -16.02
N ARG A 151 17.97 -6.49 -17.26
CA ARG A 151 19.17 -5.88 -17.82
C ARG A 151 18.76 -4.79 -18.80
N ALA A 152 19.66 -3.84 -19.02
CA ALA A 152 19.51 -2.89 -20.12
C ALA A 152 19.44 -3.66 -21.45
N VAL A 153 18.64 -3.14 -22.38
CA VAL A 153 18.65 -3.61 -23.76
C VAL A 153 19.87 -2.99 -24.43
N THR A 154 20.70 -3.81 -25.07
CA THR A 154 21.88 -3.33 -25.80
C THR A 154 21.47 -2.66 -27.11
N ASP A 155 22.29 -1.77 -27.63
CA ASP A 155 21.97 -1.02 -28.87
C ASP A 155 21.73 -1.95 -30.06
N THR A 156 22.55 -3.00 -30.22
CA THR A 156 22.36 -4.02 -31.25
C THR A 156 21.01 -4.71 -31.12
N ARG A 157 20.63 -5.07 -29.89
CA ARG A 157 19.36 -5.76 -29.65
C ARG A 157 18.16 -4.82 -29.83
N LEU A 158 18.33 -3.54 -29.51
CA LEU A 158 17.31 -2.51 -29.75
C LEU A 158 17.11 -2.27 -31.26
N ALA A 159 18.19 -2.24 -32.04
CA ALA A 159 18.12 -2.14 -33.49
C ALA A 159 17.37 -3.32 -34.13
N GLU A 160 17.64 -4.55 -33.67
CA GLU A 160 16.90 -5.74 -34.10
C GLU A 160 15.40 -5.66 -33.76
N ILE A 161 15.06 -5.23 -32.54
CA ILE A 161 13.67 -5.04 -32.11
C ILE A 161 12.96 -4.02 -33.00
N ASN A 162 13.60 -2.87 -33.26
CA ASN A 162 13.05 -1.84 -34.13
C ASN A 162 12.85 -2.34 -35.56
N LYS A 163 13.80 -3.12 -36.10
CA LYS A 163 13.68 -3.71 -37.44
C LYS A 163 12.45 -4.62 -37.52
N VAL A 164 12.32 -5.56 -36.58
CA VAL A 164 11.19 -6.52 -36.58
C VAL A 164 9.87 -5.79 -36.42
N ALA A 165 9.76 -4.85 -35.49
CA ALA A 165 8.53 -4.08 -35.26
C ALA A 165 8.15 -3.20 -36.47
N ALA A 166 9.11 -2.71 -37.24
CA ALA A 166 8.85 -1.91 -38.43
C ALA A 166 8.45 -2.73 -39.67
N THR A 167 8.62 -4.07 -39.63
CA THR A 167 8.35 -4.95 -40.78
C THR A 167 7.32 -6.03 -40.50
N THR A 168 6.85 -6.15 -39.26
CA THR A 168 5.91 -7.20 -38.83
C THR A 168 4.87 -6.60 -37.90
N GLY A 169 3.71 -7.24 -37.76
CA GLY A 169 2.61 -6.78 -36.90
C GLY A 169 1.41 -6.24 -37.69
N ASP A 170 0.38 -5.84 -36.96
CA ASP A 170 -0.88 -5.37 -37.55
C ASP A 170 -0.75 -3.93 -38.09
N ASP A 171 0.02 -3.08 -37.41
CA ASP A 171 0.37 -1.72 -37.86
C ASP A 171 1.86 -1.43 -37.57
N PRO A 172 2.75 -1.85 -38.49
CA PRO A 172 4.20 -1.67 -38.31
C PRO A 172 4.64 -0.19 -38.22
N GLY A 173 3.87 0.72 -38.83
CA GLY A 173 4.14 2.15 -38.79
C GLY A 173 3.93 2.73 -37.40
N LEU A 174 2.79 2.40 -36.78
CA LEU A 174 2.49 2.79 -35.41
C LEU A 174 3.46 2.16 -34.41
N ASP A 175 3.78 0.88 -34.56
CA ASP A 175 4.70 0.15 -33.68
C ASP A 175 6.10 0.78 -33.67
N ALA A 176 6.62 1.12 -34.86
CA ALA A 176 7.90 1.82 -35.00
C ALA A 176 7.89 3.21 -34.33
N ILE A 177 6.81 3.98 -34.48
CA ILE A 177 6.67 5.29 -33.84
C ILE A 177 6.63 5.16 -32.32
N ILE A 178 5.91 4.17 -31.77
CA ILE A 178 5.83 3.94 -30.32
C ILE A 178 7.22 3.62 -29.75
N LEU A 179 7.98 2.75 -30.41
CA LEU A 179 9.33 2.39 -29.97
C LEU A 179 10.29 3.57 -30.05
N ARG A 180 10.22 4.35 -31.13
CA ARG A 180 11.03 5.55 -31.32
C ARG A 180 10.71 6.62 -30.27
N LEU A 181 9.43 6.85 -29.99
CA LEU A 181 8.99 7.75 -28.92
C LEU A 181 9.61 7.37 -27.58
N HIS A 182 9.57 6.10 -27.20
CA HIS A 182 10.13 5.65 -25.91
C HIS A 182 11.65 5.77 -25.87
N THR A 183 12.34 5.49 -26.98
CA THR A 183 13.79 5.60 -27.08
C THR A 183 14.26 7.06 -26.98
N GLU A 184 13.57 7.98 -27.68
CA GLU A 184 13.97 9.39 -27.74
C GLU A 184 13.55 10.20 -26.51
N THR A 185 12.40 9.88 -25.90
CA THR A 185 11.85 10.66 -24.77
C THR A 185 12.04 10.00 -23.41
N ALA A 186 12.42 8.71 -23.38
CA ALA A 186 12.41 7.88 -22.18
C ALA A 186 11.07 7.93 -21.41
N CYS A 187 9.96 8.21 -22.10
CA CYS A 187 8.66 8.32 -21.46
C CYS A 187 8.23 6.97 -20.87
N ARG A 188 7.49 7.02 -19.76
CA ARG A 188 6.83 5.82 -19.23
C ARG A 188 5.70 5.45 -20.18
N ARG A 189 5.40 4.16 -20.31
CA ARG A 189 4.28 3.64 -21.12
C ARG A 189 2.96 4.39 -20.90
N GLY A 190 2.65 4.71 -19.63
CA GLY A 190 1.43 5.47 -19.31
C GLY A 190 1.43 6.91 -19.85
N GLY A 191 2.61 7.53 -19.99
CA GLY A 191 2.76 8.84 -20.62
C GLY A 191 2.55 8.77 -22.14
N ALA A 192 3.11 7.76 -22.80
CA ALA A 192 2.88 7.52 -24.23
C ALA A 192 1.40 7.29 -24.56
N LEU A 193 0.71 6.46 -23.76
CA LEU A 193 -0.72 6.17 -23.94
C LEU A 193 -1.64 7.36 -23.63
N ALA A 194 -1.16 8.35 -22.89
CA ALA A 194 -1.93 9.53 -22.52
C ALA A 194 -1.67 10.73 -23.44
N LEU A 195 -0.89 10.56 -24.52
CA LEU A 195 -0.66 11.62 -25.48
C LEU A 195 -1.97 12.05 -26.14
N ARG A 196 -2.21 13.36 -26.17
CA ARG A 196 -3.32 14.00 -26.88
C ARG A 196 -2.74 14.93 -27.95
N PHE A 197 -3.45 15.10 -29.05
CA PHE A 197 -2.98 15.94 -30.15
C PHE A 197 -2.79 17.42 -29.72
N GLU A 198 -3.60 17.89 -28.77
CA GLU A 198 -3.54 19.25 -28.22
C GLU A 198 -2.25 19.56 -27.42
N THR A 199 -1.51 18.53 -26.98
CA THR A 199 -0.24 18.71 -26.24
C THR A 199 0.94 19.18 -27.12
N SER A 200 0.70 19.57 -28.38
CA SER A 200 1.74 19.93 -29.35
C SER A 200 1.49 21.30 -30.01
N ILE A 201 1.89 22.39 -29.34
CA ILE A 201 2.10 23.69 -30.03
C ILE A 201 3.43 24.36 -29.63
N ARG A 202 4.46 23.59 -29.25
CA ARG A 202 5.84 24.10 -29.09
C ARG A 202 6.78 22.93 -28.84
N THR A 203 7.59 22.55 -29.84
CA THR A 203 8.87 21.78 -29.87
C THR A 203 9.26 20.84 -28.69
N SER A 204 8.32 20.44 -27.86
CA SER A 204 8.50 19.83 -26.55
C SER A 204 7.26 19.01 -26.21
N VAL A 205 7.45 17.72 -26.01
CA VAL A 205 6.38 16.81 -25.58
C VAL A 205 6.28 16.90 -24.05
N TRP A 206 5.11 17.30 -23.55
CA TRP A 206 4.83 17.32 -22.13
C TRP A 206 4.30 15.97 -21.67
N CYS A 207 5.19 15.13 -21.13
CA CYS A 207 4.79 13.90 -20.46
C CYS A 207 4.36 14.16 -19.02
N CYS A 208 3.04 14.16 -18.78
CA CYS A 208 2.47 14.27 -17.43
C CYS A 208 2.73 12.98 -16.64
N CYS A 209 3.79 12.98 -15.83
CA CYS A 209 4.12 11.87 -14.94
C CYS A 209 3.28 11.94 -13.65
N GLY A 210 1.95 11.74 -13.77
CA GLY A 210 0.99 11.65 -12.66
C GLY A 210 0.77 12.96 -11.90
N ARG A 211 -0.35 13.65 -12.14
CA ARG A 211 -0.86 14.91 -11.52
C ARG A 211 0.12 16.08 -11.29
N LYS A 212 1.42 15.92 -11.53
CA LYS A 212 2.44 16.97 -11.60
C LYS A 212 3.14 16.82 -12.93
N ALA A 213 2.84 17.72 -13.86
CA ALA A 213 3.62 17.90 -15.08
C ALA A 213 5.06 18.23 -14.67
N ARG A 214 6.01 17.33 -14.93
CA ARG A 214 7.43 17.68 -14.91
C ARG A 214 7.91 17.70 -16.35
N ARG A 215 8.53 18.82 -16.72
CA ARG A 215 9.23 19.00 -17.98
C ARG A 215 10.34 17.94 -18.07
N CYS A 216 10.31 17.07 -19.06
CA CYS A 216 11.49 16.26 -19.41
C CYS A 216 12.55 17.22 -19.95
N ALA A 217 13.45 17.69 -19.10
CA ALA A 217 14.57 18.50 -19.53
C ALA A 217 15.57 17.61 -20.28
N ARG A 218 15.94 18.03 -21.49
CA ARG A 218 17.09 17.52 -22.25
C ARG A 218 18.37 17.71 -21.42
N SER A 219 18.73 16.74 -20.57
CA SER A 219 20.09 16.64 -20.05
C SER A 219 20.93 15.84 -21.05
N ARG A 220 21.67 16.58 -21.87
CA ARG A 220 22.72 16.09 -22.77
C ARG A 220 23.61 15.08 -22.06
N CYS A 221 23.61 13.82 -22.52
CA CYS A 221 24.75 12.94 -22.33
C CYS A 221 25.81 13.35 -23.38
N ARG A 222 26.58 14.39 -23.06
CA ARG A 222 27.91 14.60 -23.62
C ARG A 222 28.89 14.32 -22.49
N ARG A 223 29.58 13.18 -22.55
CA ARG A 223 31.00 13.04 -22.20
C ARG A 223 31.45 11.58 -22.40
N ARG A 224 32.35 11.46 -23.39
CA ARG A 224 33.36 10.43 -23.69
C ARG A 224 32.87 9.00 -23.94
#